data_AF-A0A060W529-F1
#
_entry.id   AF-A0A060W529-F1
#
_cell.length_a   1.000
_cell.length_b   1.000
_cell.length_c   1.000
_cell.angle_alpha   90.00
_cell.angle_beta   90.00
_cell.angle_gamma   90.00
#
_symmetry.space_group_name_H-M   'P 1'
#
loop_
_entity.id
_entity.type
_entity.pdbx_description
1 polymer ?
#
loop_
_entity_poly.entity_id
_entity_poly.type
_entity_poly.pdbx_seq_one_letter_code
_entity_poly.pdbx_strand_id
1 'polypeptide(L)'
;MDEFKSHVYMAWNIPQEDSGIDIGDISERKALRKRLQCKTFRWYLVNIYPEMRMYTDTIAYGVLKNSLKSDLCLDQGPDTDNVPILYLCHGMTPQNVYYTSTQQLHVGVLSPTIDDDDNKCLVDVNSRPRLIECSYATAKRMKLHWLFTQGGSVQNRKSKRCLELVASNDNEFGYQLALHKCTGQKWSITNTLPGSAL
;
A
#
# COMPACT_ATOMS: atom_id res chain seq x y z
N MET A 1 6.73 -17.89 -9.75
CA MET A 1 7.58 -16.93 -9.02
C MET A 1 7.64 -17.25 -7.52
N ASP A 2 7.48 -18.52 -7.12
CA ASP A 2 7.53 -18.96 -5.72
C ASP A 2 6.75 -18.05 -4.75
N GLU A 3 7.37 -17.61 -3.64
CA GLU A 3 6.81 -16.66 -2.67
C GLU A 3 6.61 -15.24 -3.25
N PHE A 4 7.38 -14.85 -4.27
CA PHE A 4 7.34 -13.53 -4.91
C PHE A 4 6.21 -13.35 -5.92
N LYS A 5 5.34 -14.36 -6.10
CA LYS A 5 4.11 -14.17 -6.89
C LYS A 5 3.21 -13.09 -6.27
N SER A 6 3.30 -12.88 -4.94
CA SER A 6 2.57 -11.85 -4.20
C SER A 6 2.81 -10.45 -4.77
N HIS A 7 4.01 -10.15 -5.26
CA HIS A 7 4.35 -8.87 -5.88
C HIS A 7 3.48 -8.56 -7.10
N VAL A 8 3.12 -9.57 -7.90
CA VAL A 8 2.23 -9.38 -9.06
C VAL A 8 0.81 -9.05 -8.61
N TYR A 9 0.28 -9.79 -7.62
CA TYR A 9 -1.04 -9.52 -7.03
C TYR A 9 -1.10 -8.12 -6.40
N MET A 10 -0.04 -7.71 -5.70
CA MET A 10 0.10 -6.37 -5.12
C MET A 10 0.15 -5.27 -6.19
N ALA A 11 0.89 -5.47 -7.29
CA ALA A 11 1.00 -4.50 -8.37
C ALA A 11 -0.34 -4.33 -9.11
N TRP A 12 -1.07 -5.43 -9.33
CA TRP A 12 -2.35 -5.40 -10.03
C TRP A 12 -3.55 -5.12 -9.11
N ASN A 13 -3.32 -4.99 -7.80
CA ASN A 13 -4.36 -4.84 -6.79
C ASN A 13 -5.45 -5.93 -6.88
N ILE A 14 -5.02 -7.19 -6.96
CA ILE A 14 -5.89 -8.36 -7.06
C ILE A 14 -5.67 -9.24 -5.82
N PRO A 15 -6.71 -9.73 -5.12
CA PRO A 15 -6.52 -10.58 -3.95
C PRO A 15 -5.76 -11.87 -4.32
N GLN A 16 -4.94 -12.39 -3.40
CA GLN A 16 -4.18 -13.62 -3.65
C GLN A 16 -5.03 -14.88 -3.60
N GLU A 17 -6.06 -14.86 -2.77
CA GLU A 17 -7.06 -15.92 -2.61
C GLU A 17 -8.35 -15.44 -3.28
N ASP A 18 -9.08 -16.37 -3.90
CA ASP A 18 -10.37 -16.10 -4.54
C ASP A 18 -10.37 -14.94 -5.56
N SER A 19 -9.24 -14.76 -6.26
CA SER A 19 -9.05 -13.71 -7.28
C SER A 19 -10.03 -13.76 -8.46
N GLY A 20 -10.73 -14.87 -8.65
CA GLY A 20 -11.55 -15.13 -9.84
C GLY A 20 -10.75 -15.31 -11.14
N ILE A 21 -9.42 -15.25 -11.09
CA ILE A 21 -8.55 -15.47 -12.26
C ILE A 21 -8.39 -16.97 -12.47
N ASP A 22 -8.89 -17.46 -13.60
CA ASP A 22 -8.54 -18.79 -14.10
C ASP A 22 -7.18 -18.74 -14.81
N ILE A 23 -6.19 -19.39 -14.21
CA ILE A 23 -4.84 -19.51 -14.77
C ILE A 23 -4.65 -20.78 -15.63
N GLY A 24 -5.68 -21.62 -15.73
CA GLY A 24 -5.65 -22.92 -16.37
C GLY A 24 -4.78 -23.96 -15.65
N ASP A 25 -4.60 -25.12 -16.29
CA ASP A 25 -3.73 -26.17 -15.78
C ASP A 25 -2.24 -25.84 -16.03
N ILE A 26 -1.47 -25.80 -14.95
CA ILE A 26 -0.02 -25.55 -14.96
C ILE A 26 0.80 -26.77 -14.51
N SER A 27 0.18 -27.95 -14.45
CA SER A 27 0.80 -29.19 -13.97
C SER A 27 2.04 -29.58 -14.79
N GLU A 28 1.95 -29.50 -16.13
CA GLU A 28 3.10 -29.80 -17.00
C GLU A 28 4.26 -28.82 -16.80
N ARG A 29 3.97 -27.52 -16.65
CA ARG A 29 5.00 -26.49 -16.39
C ARG A 29 5.69 -26.73 -15.04
N LYS A 30 4.94 -27.12 -14.01
CA LYS A 30 5.48 -27.50 -12.70
C LYS A 30 6.33 -28.78 -12.78
N ALA A 31 5.88 -29.79 -13.54
CA ALA A 31 6.62 -31.04 -13.74
C ALA A 31 7.94 -30.81 -14.50
N LEU A 32 7.91 -29.96 -15.54
CA LEU A 32 9.11 -29.57 -16.28
C LEU A 32 10.14 -28.91 -15.35
N ARG A 33 9.71 -27.94 -14.52
CA ARG A 33 10.59 -27.28 -13.54
C ARG A 33 11.27 -28.27 -12.60
N LYS A 34 10.54 -29.30 -12.14
CA LYS A 34 11.08 -30.35 -11.28
C LYS A 34 12.10 -31.23 -12.02
N ARG A 35 11.78 -31.70 -13.24
CA ARG A 35 12.66 -32.54 -14.06
C ARG A 35 14.00 -31.86 -14.38
N LEU A 36 13.96 -30.57 -14.70
CA LEU A 36 15.15 -29.78 -15.04
C LEU A 36 15.92 -29.28 -13.81
N GLN A 37 15.48 -29.61 -12.59
CA GLN A 37 16.10 -29.17 -11.33
C GLN A 37 16.34 -27.65 -11.29
N CYS A 38 15.38 -26.87 -11.78
CA CYS A 38 15.52 -25.41 -11.88
C CYS A 38 15.74 -24.78 -10.48
N LYS A 39 16.53 -23.71 -10.44
CA LYS A 39 16.74 -22.90 -9.22
C LYS A 39 15.44 -22.19 -8.80
N THR A 40 15.42 -21.69 -7.56
CA THR A 40 14.29 -20.92 -7.03
C THR A 40 14.23 -19.52 -7.63
N PHE A 41 13.06 -18.88 -7.56
CA PHE A 41 12.93 -17.48 -7.96
C PHE A 41 13.75 -16.55 -7.05
N ARG A 42 13.89 -16.90 -5.77
CA ARG A 42 14.84 -16.22 -4.87
C ARG A 42 16.28 -16.26 -5.39
N TRP A 43 16.74 -17.42 -5.88
CA TRP A 43 18.07 -17.54 -6.47
C TRP A 43 18.21 -16.62 -7.70
N TYR A 44 17.17 -16.56 -8.55
CA TYR A 44 17.15 -15.64 -9.69
C TYR A 44 17.28 -14.17 -9.26
N LEU A 45 16.48 -13.71 -8.28
CA LEU A 45 16.57 -12.32 -7.81
C LEU A 45 17.92 -12.01 -7.18
N VAL A 46 18.53 -12.94 -6.44
CA VAL A 46 19.82 -12.69 -5.79
C VAL A 46 21.01 -12.74 -6.75
N ASN A 47 20.97 -13.57 -7.79
CA ASN A 47 22.14 -13.86 -8.64
C ASN A 47 22.05 -13.29 -10.05
N ILE A 48 20.83 -13.07 -10.56
CA ILE A 48 20.58 -12.65 -11.95
C ILE A 48 20.00 -11.23 -12.03
N TYR A 49 19.12 -10.86 -11.09
CA TYR A 49 18.50 -9.53 -11.07
C TYR A 49 18.45 -8.90 -9.66
N PRO A 50 19.61 -8.62 -9.06
CA PRO A 50 19.72 -8.13 -7.68
C PRO A 50 19.19 -6.71 -7.47
N GLU A 51 19.00 -5.95 -8.54
CA GLU A 51 18.47 -4.58 -8.49
C GLU A 51 16.95 -4.57 -8.23
N MET A 52 16.24 -5.67 -8.49
CA MET A 52 14.79 -5.73 -8.26
C MET A 52 14.47 -5.63 -6.77
N ARG A 53 13.62 -4.66 -6.38
CA ARG A 53 13.24 -4.47 -4.99
C ARG A 53 12.27 -5.57 -4.54
N MET A 54 12.50 -6.09 -3.33
CA MET A 54 11.66 -7.11 -2.71
C MET A 54 10.84 -6.50 -1.55
N TYR A 55 9.54 -6.35 -1.76
CA TYR A 55 8.58 -5.98 -0.70
C TYR A 55 8.16 -7.22 0.12
N THR A 56 8.85 -7.49 1.23
CA THR A 56 8.59 -8.67 2.08
C THR A 56 7.84 -8.35 3.38
N ASP A 57 7.66 -7.06 3.69
CA ASP A 57 7.08 -6.60 4.95
C ASP A 57 5.65 -6.05 4.78
N THR A 58 5.10 -6.05 3.57
CA THR A 58 3.69 -5.70 3.31
C THR A 58 2.78 -6.73 3.99
N ILE A 59 1.71 -6.26 4.63
CA ILE A 59 0.72 -7.10 5.33
C ILE A 59 -0.72 -6.85 4.86
N ALA A 60 -0.99 -5.68 4.25
CA ALA A 60 -2.23 -5.38 3.56
C ALA A 60 -1.97 -4.47 2.36
N TYR A 61 -2.77 -4.57 1.31
CA TYR A 61 -2.63 -3.75 0.11
C TYR A 61 -3.96 -3.52 -0.62
N GLY A 62 -3.97 -2.53 -1.52
CA GLY A 62 -5.08 -2.17 -2.38
C GLY A 62 -5.61 -0.79 -2.06
N VAL A 63 -6.91 -0.54 -2.22
CA VAL A 63 -7.44 0.80 -1.91
C VAL A 63 -7.75 0.96 -0.44
N LEU A 64 -7.46 2.14 0.11
CA LEU A 64 -7.80 2.55 1.46
C LEU A 64 -9.09 3.39 1.45
N LYS A 65 -10.15 2.87 2.08
CA LYS A 65 -11.50 3.48 2.09
C LYS A 65 -11.92 3.87 3.49
N ASN A 66 -12.73 4.91 3.61
CA ASN A 66 -13.38 5.30 4.85
C ASN A 66 -14.87 4.92 4.82
N SER A 67 -15.42 4.45 5.94
CA SER A 67 -16.84 4.04 6.00
C SER A 67 -17.84 5.18 5.79
N LEU A 68 -17.44 6.45 5.97
CA LEU A 68 -18.31 7.61 5.73
C LEU A 68 -18.58 7.85 4.24
N LYS A 69 -17.64 7.45 3.37
CA LYS A 69 -17.66 7.64 1.92
C LYS A 69 -16.97 6.47 1.23
N SER A 70 -17.69 5.36 1.09
CA SER A 70 -17.17 4.10 0.56
C SER A 70 -16.90 4.12 -0.95
N ASP A 71 -17.41 5.13 -1.65
CA ASP A 71 -17.19 5.48 -3.04
C ASP A 71 -15.89 6.28 -3.27
N LEU A 72 -15.29 6.82 -2.20
CA LEU A 72 -14.04 7.59 -2.24
C LEU A 72 -12.88 6.81 -1.62
N CYS A 73 -11.72 6.91 -2.26
CA CYS A 73 -10.49 6.23 -1.89
C CYS A 73 -9.37 7.24 -1.65
N LEU A 74 -8.45 6.90 -0.73
CA LEU A 74 -7.17 7.58 -0.64
C LEU A 74 -6.43 7.42 -1.97
N ASP A 75 -5.95 8.52 -2.51
CA ASP A 75 -5.26 8.58 -3.78
C ASP A 75 -3.99 9.42 -3.62
N GLN A 76 -2.92 9.06 -4.33
CA GLN A 76 -1.70 9.86 -4.37
C GLN A 76 -1.97 11.30 -4.84
N GLY A 77 -2.91 11.46 -5.78
CA GLY A 77 -3.11 12.70 -6.52
C GLY A 77 -1.96 12.99 -7.47
N PRO A 78 -1.85 14.25 -7.96
CA PRO A 78 -0.77 14.67 -8.83
C PRO A 78 0.61 14.57 -8.14
N ASP A 79 1.59 14.00 -8.84
CA ASP A 79 2.95 13.77 -8.31
C ASP A 79 3.64 15.05 -7.82
N THR A 80 3.29 16.20 -8.39
CA THR A 80 3.91 17.50 -8.08
C THR A 80 3.60 18.00 -6.67
N ASP A 81 2.44 17.64 -6.12
CA ASP A 81 1.91 18.31 -4.95
C ASP A 81 2.36 17.63 -3.65
N ASN A 82 2.69 16.34 -3.72
CA ASN A 82 3.05 15.51 -2.57
C ASN A 82 1.99 15.60 -1.45
N VAL A 83 0.72 15.75 -1.84
CA VAL A 83 -0.45 15.85 -0.96
C VAL A 83 -1.43 14.78 -1.43
N PRO A 84 -1.78 13.80 -0.58
CA PRO A 84 -2.76 12.80 -0.97
C PRO A 84 -4.14 13.44 -1.09
N ILE A 85 -4.96 12.92 -2.00
CA ILE A 85 -6.32 13.40 -2.26
C ILE A 85 -7.34 12.30 -1.96
N LEU A 86 -8.62 12.67 -2.04
CA LEU A 86 -9.73 11.73 -2.16
C LEU A 86 -10.22 11.74 -3.59
N TYR A 87 -10.43 10.56 -4.15
CA TYR A 87 -10.96 10.43 -5.49
C TYR A 87 -11.89 9.23 -5.59
N LEU A 88 -12.71 9.18 -6.65
CA LEU A 88 -13.57 8.05 -6.94
C LEU A 88 -12.75 6.76 -7.01
N CYS A 89 -13.19 5.76 -6.26
CA CYS A 89 -12.51 4.48 -6.20
C CYS A 89 -12.52 3.77 -7.55
N HIS A 90 -11.34 3.58 -8.14
CA HIS A 90 -11.16 2.77 -9.36
C HIS A 90 -10.18 1.60 -9.17
N GLY A 91 -9.46 1.54 -8.05
CA GLY A 91 -8.67 0.36 -7.70
C GLY A 91 -7.39 0.15 -8.50
N MET A 92 -6.94 1.18 -9.22
CA MET A 92 -5.70 1.17 -9.98
C MET A 92 -4.75 2.21 -9.41
N THR A 93 -3.46 2.11 -9.74
CA THR A 93 -2.51 3.19 -9.49
C THR A 93 -3.06 4.52 -10.02
N PRO A 94 -2.99 5.62 -9.24
CA PRO A 94 -2.18 5.75 -8.02
C PRO A 94 -2.97 5.62 -6.70
N GLN A 95 -4.10 4.89 -6.69
CA GLN A 95 -4.90 4.59 -5.48
C GLN A 95 -4.41 3.39 -4.66
N ASN A 96 -3.35 2.73 -5.12
CA ASN A 96 -2.82 1.59 -4.40
C ASN A 96 -2.15 2.05 -3.11
N VAL A 97 -2.49 1.40 -2.01
CA VAL A 97 -1.91 1.60 -0.68
C VAL A 97 -1.31 0.29 -0.24
N TYR A 98 -0.18 0.35 0.45
CA TYR A 98 0.51 -0.81 1.00
C TYR A 98 0.81 -0.53 2.47
N TYR A 99 0.22 -1.31 3.37
CA TYR A 99 0.48 -1.23 4.79
C TYR A 99 1.51 -2.28 5.19
N THR A 100 2.57 -1.85 5.87
CA THR A 100 3.70 -2.70 6.22
C THR A 100 3.67 -3.12 7.70
N SER A 101 4.38 -4.20 8.03
CA SER A 101 4.58 -4.66 9.41
C SER A 101 5.33 -3.64 10.28
N THR A 102 6.06 -2.69 9.67
CA THR A 102 6.68 -1.54 10.35
C THR A 102 5.72 -0.36 10.52
N GLN A 103 4.43 -0.58 10.25
CA GLN A 103 3.34 0.37 10.44
C GLN A 103 3.46 1.59 9.52
N GLN A 104 3.97 1.42 8.31
CA GLN A 104 4.05 2.48 7.30
C GLN A 104 2.95 2.29 6.26
N LEU A 105 2.46 3.38 5.67
CA LEU A 105 1.51 3.38 4.57
C LEU A 105 2.21 3.93 3.34
N HIS A 106 2.56 3.07 2.39
CA HIS A 106 3.01 3.49 1.07
C HIS A 106 1.77 3.79 0.22
N VAL A 107 1.82 4.84 -0.59
CA VAL A 107 0.71 5.29 -1.43
C VAL A 107 1.20 5.48 -2.85
N GLY A 108 0.45 4.97 -3.83
CA GLY A 108 0.76 5.05 -5.26
C GLY A 108 1.57 3.88 -5.78
N VAL A 109 2.59 4.18 -6.59
CA VAL A 109 3.46 3.16 -7.22
C VAL A 109 4.51 2.67 -6.23
N LEU A 110 4.76 1.37 -6.23
CA LEU A 110 5.94 0.78 -5.60
C LEU A 110 7.09 0.77 -6.61
N SER A 111 8.21 1.43 -6.28
CA SER A 111 9.35 1.50 -7.23
C SER A 111 9.99 0.12 -7.47
N PRO A 112 10.23 -0.25 -8.74
CA PRO A 112 10.56 -1.61 -9.14
C PRO A 112 11.97 -2.05 -8.74
N THR A 113 12.90 -1.10 -8.59
CA THR A 113 14.31 -1.36 -8.35
C THR A 113 14.81 -0.62 -7.11
N ILE A 114 15.92 -1.09 -6.53
CA ILE A 114 16.47 -0.57 -5.28
C ILE A 114 17.09 0.83 -5.41
N ASP A 115 17.53 1.21 -6.61
CA ASP A 115 18.13 2.49 -6.97
C ASP A 115 17.09 3.59 -7.25
N ASP A 116 15.86 3.20 -7.59
CA ASP A 116 14.69 4.06 -7.68
C ASP A 116 14.03 4.16 -6.29
N ASP A 117 14.19 5.29 -5.59
CA ASP A 117 13.65 5.49 -4.24
C ASP A 117 12.40 6.37 -4.21
N ASP A 118 11.57 6.26 -5.25
CA ASP A 118 10.37 7.10 -5.38
C ASP A 118 9.18 6.62 -4.52
N ASN A 119 9.35 5.58 -3.70
CA ASN A 119 8.28 5.08 -2.82
C ASN A 119 7.81 6.20 -1.89
N LYS A 120 6.55 6.63 -2.05
CA LYS A 120 5.97 7.66 -1.20
C LYS A 120 5.24 7.06 0.00
N CYS A 121 5.57 7.56 1.19
CA CYS A 121 4.94 7.22 2.44
C CYS A 121 3.97 8.33 2.89
N LEU A 122 2.86 7.96 3.51
CA LEU A 122 2.00 8.90 4.23
C LEU A 122 2.71 9.41 5.49
N VAL A 123 2.84 10.72 5.63
CA VAL A 123 3.56 11.37 6.74
C VAL A 123 2.73 12.50 7.32
N ASP A 124 2.70 12.61 8.65
CA ASP A 124 2.23 13.81 9.35
C ASP A 124 3.33 14.89 9.31
N VAL A 125 3.09 15.93 8.51
CA VAL A 125 3.94 17.12 8.42
C VAL A 125 3.12 18.32 8.90
N ASN A 126 3.49 18.88 10.05
CA ASN A 126 2.80 20.04 10.63
C ASN A 126 1.28 19.85 10.77
N SER A 127 0.84 18.65 11.17
CA SER A 127 -0.58 18.28 11.29
C SER A 127 -1.34 18.27 9.95
N ARG A 128 -0.64 18.04 8.84
CA ARG A 128 -1.22 17.83 7.51
C ARG A 128 -0.72 16.50 6.93
N PRO A 129 -1.58 15.74 6.24
CA PRO A 129 -1.13 14.53 5.55
C PRO A 129 -0.31 14.94 4.33
N ARG A 130 0.89 14.36 4.20
CA ARG A 130 1.78 14.55 3.04
C ARG A 130 2.30 13.22 2.56
N LEU A 131 2.71 13.18 1.31
CA LEU A 131 3.42 12.06 0.70
C LEU A 131 4.90 12.44 0.58
N ILE A 132 5.78 11.69 1.23
CA ILE A 132 7.21 11.95 1.26
C ILE A 132 7.93 10.63 0.98
N GLU A 133 9.06 10.68 0.28
CA GLU A 133 9.91 9.51 0.07
C GLU A 133 10.19 8.78 1.38
N CYS A 134 9.91 7.48 1.40
CA CYS A 134 9.93 6.66 2.60
C CYS A 134 11.32 6.64 3.25
N SER A 135 12.39 6.55 2.46
CA SER A 135 13.77 6.57 2.94
C SER A 135 14.13 7.92 3.57
N TYR A 136 13.78 9.03 2.92
CA TYR A 136 14.01 10.38 3.41
C TYR A 136 13.24 10.62 4.71
N ALA A 137 11.95 10.26 4.74
CA ALA A 137 11.12 10.37 5.93
C ALA A 137 11.69 9.56 7.11
N THR A 138 12.21 8.36 6.83
CA THR A 138 12.87 7.51 7.83
C THR A 138 14.16 8.14 8.34
N ALA A 139 15.05 8.58 7.44
CA ALA A 139 16.33 9.21 7.78
C ALA A 139 16.14 10.48 8.62
N LYS A 140 15.11 11.27 8.31
CA LYS A 140 14.74 12.49 9.05
C LYS A 140 13.86 12.23 10.27
N ARG A 141 13.56 10.96 10.61
CA ARG A 141 12.73 10.57 11.76
C ARG A 141 11.37 11.27 11.77
N MET A 142 10.76 11.40 10.59
CA MET A 142 9.46 12.02 10.41
C MET A 142 8.35 11.13 10.99
N LYS A 143 7.13 11.64 11.01
CA LYS A 143 5.96 10.95 11.60
C LYS A 143 5.29 10.03 10.57
N LEU A 144 6.00 9.00 10.09
CA LEU A 144 5.50 8.09 9.05
C LEU A 144 4.86 6.78 9.57
N HIS A 145 4.79 6.59 10.89
CA HIS A 145 4.25 5.36 11.47
C HIS A 145 2.79 5.53 11.94
N TRP A 146 1.93 4.62 11.53
CA TRP A 146 0.48 4.66 11.70
C TRP A 146 -0.04 3.35 12.32
N LEU A 147 -0.68 3.44 13.48
CA LEU A 147 -1.46 2.35 14.04
C LEU A 147 -2.73 2.18 13.18
N PHE A 148 -2.94 0.97 12.68
CA PHE A 148 -4.08 0.63 11.86
C PHE A 148 -4.46 -0.84 12.08
N THR A 149 -5.77 -1.07 12.18
CA THR A 149 -6.42 -2.39 12.16
C THR A 149 -7.62 -2.29 11.21
N GLN A 150 -8.06 -3.41 10.61
CA GLN A 150 -9.18 -3.38 9.66
C GLN A 150 -10.47 -2.89 10.33
N GLY A 151 -11.12 -1.88 9.72
CA GLY A 151 -12.30 -1.23 10.29
C GLY A 151 -12.01 -0.32 11.49
N GLY A 152 -10.73 -0.08 11.80
CA GLY A 152 -10.27 0.83 12.84
C GLY A 152 -9.87 2.20 12.31
N SER A 153 -9.34 3.04 13.20
CA SER A 153 -8.75 4.33 12.83
C SER A 153 -7.34 4.16 12.25
N VAL A 154 -6.93 5.07 11.36
CA VAL A 154 -5.52 5.23 10.97
C VAL A 154 -4.89 6.32 11.85
N GLN A 155 -4.19 5.93 12.92
CA GLN A 155 -3.67 6.85 13.92
C GLN A 155 -2.14 6.99 13.87
N ASN A 156 -1.62 8.21 13.75
CA ASN A 156 -0.19 8.45 13.82
C ASN A 156 0.37 8.12 15.21
N ARG A 157 1.42 7.29 15.29
CA ARG A 157 2.02 6.87 16.56
C ARG A 157 2.54 8.02 17.41
N LYS A 158 3.12 9.05 16.78
CA LYS A 158 3.84 10.14 17.46
C LYS A 158 2.92 11.32 17.78
N SER A 159 2.16 11.81 16.80
CA SER A 159 1.25 12.95 17.05
C SER A 159 -0.08 12.57 17.67
N LYS A 160 -0.43 11.27 17.68
CA LYS A 160 -1.71 10.74 18.16
C LYS A 160 -2.94 11.24 17.38
N ARG A 161 -2.72 11.94 16.26
CA ARG A 161 -3.77 12.37 15.34
C ARG A 161 -4.18 11.21 14.44
N CYS A 162 -5.44 11.20 14.05
CA CYS A 162 -5.96 10.26 13.07
C CYS A 162 -6.09 10.91 11.69
N LEU A 163 -5.94 10.10 10.65
CA LEU A 163 -6.39 10.44 9.31
C LEU A 163 -7.92 10.39 9.30
N GLU A 164 -8.54 11.53 9.01
CA GLU A 164 -9.99 11.72 9.12
C GLU A 164 -10.50 12.39 7.84
N LEU A 165 -11.73 12.05 7.48
CA LEU A 165 -12.54 12.79 6.51
C LEU A 165 -13.24 13.93 7.21
N VAL A 166 -13.02 15.15 6.74
CA VAL A 166 -13.68 16.36 7.25
C VAL A 166 -14.53 16.96 6.14
N ALA A 167 -15.78 17.31 6.45
CA ALA A 167 -16.65 17.97 5.49
C ALA A 167 -16.01 19.29 5.01
N SER A 168 -16.05 19.53 3.71
CA SER A 168 -15.48 20.71 3.07
C SER A 168 -16.37 21.15 1.91
N ASN A 169 -16.88 22.39 1.98
CA ASN A 169 -17.72 22.95 0.92
C ASN A 169 -16.92 23.35 -0.32
N ASP A 170 -15.60 23.47 -0.18
CA ASP A 170 -14.69 23.90 -1.26
C ASP A 170 -14.15 22.71 -2.08
N ASN A 171 -14.41 21.47 -1.65
CA ASN A 171 -13.98 20.26 -2.34
C ASN A 171 -15.12 19.67 -3.16
N GLU A 172 -14.84 19.26 -4.40
CA GLU A 172 -15.80 18.64 -5.33
C GLU A 172 -16.59 17.47 -4.70
N PHE A 173 -15.94 16.68 -3.85
CA PHE A 173 -16.54 15.51 -3.22
C PHE A 173 -17.12 15.78 -1.83
N GLY A 174 -17.14 17.05 -1.39
CA GLY A 174 -17.71 17.49 -0.11
C GLY A 174 -16.89 17.08 1.13
N TYR A 175 -15.75 16.42 0.94
CA TYR A 175 -14.87 15.95 2.01
C TYR A 175 -13.40 16.16 1.63
N GLN A 176 -12.57 16.36 2.64
CA GLN A 176 -11.12 16.43 2.49
C GLN A 176 -10.41 15.61 3.58
N LEU A 177 -9.19 15.17 3.28
CA LEU A 177 -8.31 14.51 4.24
C LEU A 177 -7.73 15.52 5.22
N ALA A 178 -7.77 15.19 6.51
CA ALA A 178 -7.14 16.00 7.52
C ALA A 178 -6.57 15.14 8.66
N LEU A 179 -5.62 15.70 9.41
CA LEU A 179 -5.08 15.07 10.61
C LEU A 179 -5.66 15.74 11.86
N HIS A 180 -6.66 15.10 12.45
CA HIS A 180 -7.39 15.62 13.61
C HIS A 180 -7.29 14.71 14.84
N LYS A 181 -7.93 15.13 15.93
CA LYS A 181 -8.22 14.21 17.04
C LYS A 181 -9.07 13.07 16.49
N CYS A 182 -8.79 11.86 16.92
CA CYS A 182 -9.49 10.67 16.47
C CYS A 182 -10.98 10.76 16.83
N THR A 183 -11.85 10.66 15.82
CA THR A 183 -13.32 10.68 16.01
C THR A 183 -13.95 9.29 15.93
N GLY A 184 -13.13 8.27 15.73
CA GLY A 184 -13.58 6.89 15.58
C GLY A 184 -13.95 6.53 14.14
N GLN A 185 -13.53 7.32 13.14
CA GLN A 185 -13.68 6.96 11.75
C GLN A 185 -12.98 5.64 11.42
N LYS A 186 -13.67 4.85 10.58
CA LYS A 186 -13.26 3.48 10.26
C LYS A 186 -12.70 3.44 8.86
N TRP A 187 -11.50 2.90 8.75
CA TRP A 187 -10.80 2.70 7.50
C TRP A 187 -10.61 1.22 7.20
N SER A 188 -10.58 0.85 5.93
CA SER A 188 -10.28 -0.50 5.48
C SER A 188 -9.38 -0.50 4.26
N ILE A 189 -8.48 -1.48 4.20
CA ILE A 189 -7.66 -1.79 3.02
C ILE A 189 -8.22 -3.05 2.39
N THR A 190 -8.35 -3.05 1.06
CA THR A 190 -9.11 -4.07 0.31
C THR A 190 -8.58 -5.49 0.51
N ASN A 191 -7.26 -5.70 0.40
CA ASN A 191 -6.65 -7.02 0.46
C ASN A 191 -5.76 -7.16 1.70
N THR A 192 -5.84 -8.29 2.38
CA THR A 192 -4.97 -8.64 3.51
C THR A 192 -4.13 -9.87 3.15
N LEU A 193 -2.88 -9.91 3.60
CA LEU A 193 -2.02 -11.07 3.34
C LEU A 193 -2.21 -12.17 4.39
N PRO A 194 -2.29 -13.44 3.99
CA PRO A 194 -2.49 -14.57 4.90
C PRO A 194 -1.45 -14.59 6.02
N GLY A 195 -1.88 -14.88 7.25
CA GLY A 195 -1.00 -14.95 8.43
C GLY A 195 -0.63 -13.60 9.05
N SER A 196 -1.10 -12.48 8.50
CA SER A 196 -0.94 -11.16 9.11
C SER A 196 -2.11 -10.87 10.04
N ALA A 197 -1.88 -10.88 11.35
CA ALA A 197 -2.84 -10.31 12.29
C ALA A 197 -2.81 -8.77 12.14
N LEU A 198 -3.90 -8.21 11.64
CA LEU A 198 -4.14 -6.75 11.58
C LEU A 198 -4.91 -6.30 12.82
#